data_AF-A0A0Q7M7R6-F1
#
_entry.id   AF-A0A0Q7M7R6-F1
#
_cell.length_a   1.000
_cell.length_b   1.000
_cell.length_c   1.000
_cell.angle_alpha   90.00
_cell.angle_beta   90.00
_cell.angle_gamma   90.00
#
_symmetry.space_group_name_H-M   'P 1'
#
loop_
_entity.id
_entity.type
_entity.pdbx_description
1 polymer ?
#
loop_
_entity_poly.entity_id
_entity_poly.type
_entity_poly.pdbx_seq_one_letter_code
_entity_poly.pdbx_strand_id
1 'polypeptide(L)'
;MSYGIGTEWINAYNNLNALTHEHEDAGGFYDELRNHDSGTGIFNWGDGNAFEDDFKANARGGHADQWVEQADIVYFTGHGSPSGFYFRSDVPDDSQVRGDFTSTSAGDDGDLRLGHGDLEWLGLEVCNTLQMDAFQQGANRDVFDRWADAFEGLHALLSFTTTSLDLANPGRAFASALDGRWMTAMYGIPEFLIGRHPMRVVDAWFWMAEFTQPSWVESAVLYANSAGTNTGADFLHDHGFVSSDPHRGGSWFSWTWIPHAC
;
A
#
# COMPACT_ATOMS: atom_id res chain seq x y z
N MET A 1 -21.41 0.78 -6.17
CA MET A 1 -20.74 0.11 -7.29
C MET A 1 -20.05 -1.12 -6.69
N SER A 2 -19.12 -1.77 -7.36
CA SER A 2 -18.23 -2.75 -6.72
C SER A 2 -16.83 -2.35 -7.14
N TYR A 3 -15.90 -2.33 -6.20
CA TYR A 3 -14.48 -2.02 -6.45
C TYR A 3 -13.65 -3.31 -6.42
N GLY A 4 -12.56 -3.35 -7.17
CA GLY A 4 -11.58 -4.40 -7.25
C GLY A 4 -10.62 -4.39 -6.05
N ILE A 5 -10.27 -5.58 -5.56
CA ILE A 5 -9.31 -5.78 -4.48
C ILE A 5 -8.22 -6.75 -4.94
N GLY A 6 -6.97 -6.36 -4.75
CA GLY A 6 -5.82 -7.23 -4.90
C GLY A 6 -5.07 -7.43 -3.59
N THR A 7 -4.61 -8.63 -3.30
CA THR A 7 -3.69 -8.86 -2.18
C THR A 7 -2.52 -9.75 -2.54
N GLU A 8 -1.36 -9.41 -2.00
CA GLU A 8 -0.17 -10.26 -2.08
C GLU A 8 0.59 -10.31 -0.76
N TRP A 9 1.19 -11.45 -0.48
CA TRP A 9 1.92 -11.66 0.77
C TRP A 9 3.03 -12.69 0.62
N ILE A 10 4.08 -12.56 1.43
CA ILE A 10 5.21 -13.49 1.45
C ILE A 10 5.60 -13.84 2.87
N ASN A 11 5.38 -15.08 3.30
CA ASN A 11 5.94 -15.62 4.54
C ASN A 11 7.27 -16.33 4.27
N ALA A 12 7.31 -17.15 3.22
CA ALA A 12 8.38 -18.09 2.95
C ALA A 12 9.44 -17.52 2.01
N TYR A 13 10.25 -16.58 2.49
CA TYR A 13 11.41 -16.06 1.76
C TYR A 13 12.51 -17.12 1.59
N ASN A 14 13.09 -17.20 0.39
CA ASN A 14 14.28 -18.01 0.11
C ASN A 14 15.58 -17.20 0.20
N ASN A 15 15.47 -15.88 0.08
CA ASN A 15 16.55 -14.88 0.02
C ASN A 15 16.65 -14.00 1.28
N LEU A 16 15.61 -14.00 2.12
CA LEU A 16 15.48 -13.23 3.37
C LEU A 16 14.98 -14.13 4.52
N ASN A 17 14.88 -13.57 5.72
CA ASN A 17 14.29 -14.28 6.85
C ASN A 17 12.78 -14.48 6.62
N ALA A 18 12.27 -15.65 6.99
CA ALA A 18 10.84 -15.91 6.94
C ALA A 18 10.05 -15.00 7.88
N LEU A 19 8.82 -14.68 7.47
CA LEU A 19 7.79 -14.02 8.26
C LEU A 19 6.69 -15.04 8.60
N THR A 20 5.85 -14.71 9.57
CA THR A 20 4.90 -15.64 10.18
C THR A 20 3.46 -15.32 9.85
N HIS A 21 3.10 -14.04 9.77
CA HIS A 21 1.71 -13.60 9.81
C HIS A 21 1.19 -12.92 8.54
N GLU A 22 2.02 -12.86 7.49
CA GLU A 22 1.71 -12.14 6.25
C GLU A 22 0.47 -12.69 5.54
N HIS A 23 0.26 -14.00 5.63
CA HIS A 23 -0.95 -14.66 5.10
C HIS A 23 -2.21 -14.25 5.86
N GLU A 24 -2.19 -14.29 7.19
CA GLU A 24 -3.32 -13.87 8.03
C GLU A 24 -3.62 -12.38 7.85
N ASP A 25 -2.57 -11.57 7.71
CA ASP A 25 -2.65 -10.13 7.52
C ASP A 25 -3.37 -9.78 6.20
N ALA A 26 -2.78 -10.17 5.06
CA ALA A 26 -3.37 -9.94 3.74
C ALA A 26 -4.73 -10.63 3.58
N GLY A 27 -4.86 -11.85 4.13
CA GLY A 27 -6.13 -12.57 4.16
C GLY A 27 -7.21 -11.81 4.93
N GLY A 28 -6.85 -11.19 6.05
CA GLY A 28 -7.72 -10.35 6.85
C GLY A 28 -8.20 -9.10 6.11
N PHE A 29 -7.33 -8.45 5.33
CA PHE A 29 -7.70 -7.35 4.46
C PHE A 29 -8.70 -7.80 3.37
N TYR A 30 -8.33 -8.85 2.63
CA TYR A 30 -9.12 -9.39 1.52
C TYR A 30 -10.50 -9.85 1.98
N ASP A 31 -10.55 -10.64 3.05
CA ASP A 31 -11.79 -11.25 3.54
C ASP A 31 -12.74 -10.22 4.15
N GLU A 32 -12.25 -9.17 4.82
CA GLU A 32 -13.12 -8.15 5.40
C GLU A 32 -13.87 -7.40 4.29
N LEU A 33 -13.16 -6.86 3.29
CA LEU A 33 -13.81 -6.12 2.21
C LEU A 33 -14.67 -7.02 1.30
N ARG A 34 -14.22 -8.24 1.00
CA ARG A 34 -14.97 -9.17 0.14
C ARG A 34 -16.23 -9.71 0.79
N ASN A 35 -16.19 -10.04 2.08
CA ASN A 35 -17.31 -10.71 2.75
C ASN A 35 -18.26 -9.74 3.44
N HIS A 36 -17.81 -8.51 3.72
CA HIS A 36 -18.57 -7.53 4.47
C HIS A 36 -18.83 -6.23 3.74
N ASP A 37 -18.32 -6.07 2.52
CA ASP A 37 -18.55 -4.88 1.71
C ASP A 37 -18.81 -5.21 0.22
N SER A 38 -18.72 -4.23 -0.68
CA SER A 38 -18.96 -4.41 -2.13
C SER A 38 -17.69 -4.83 -2.90
N GLY A 39 -16.63 -5.21 -2.19
CA GLY A 39 -15.35 -5.59 -2.72
C GLY A 39 -15.39 -6.84 -3.61
N THR A 40 -14.81 -6.75 -4.80
CA THR A 40 -14.59 -7.87 -5.73
C THR A 40 -13.12 -8.23 -5.75
N GLY A 41 -12.78 -9.41 -5.26
CA GLY A 41 -11.38 -9.85 -5.29
C GLY A 41 -10.91 -10.19 -6.70
N ILE A 42 -9.93 -9.44 -7.19
CA ILE A 42 -9.27 -9.57 -8.50
C ILE A 42 -8.17 -10.62 -8.43
N PHE A 43 -7.30 -10.50 -7.42
CA PHE A 43 -6.26 -11.48 -7.12
C PHE A 43 -6.01 -11.58 -5.62
N ASN A 44 -5.49 -12.73 -5.19
CA ASN A 44 -5.01 -12.97 -3.84
C ASN A 44 -3.91 -14.03 -3.92
N TRP A 45 -2.66 -13.58 -3.99
CA TRP A 45 -1.51 -14.46 -4.16
C TRP A 45 -0.61 -14.49 -2.93
N GLY A 46 0.03 -15.63 -2.72
CA GLY A 46 0.83 -15.89 -1.54
C GLY A 46 2.09 -16.67 -1.85
N ASP A 47 3.17 -16.34 -1.15
CA ASP A 47 4.46 -17.01 -1.20
C ASP A 47 4.99 -17.23 -2.63
N GLY A 48 4.89 -18.45 -3.14
CA GLY A 48 5.41 -18.83 -4.45
C GLY A 48 4.55 -18.42 -5.63
N ASN A 49 3.39 -17.82 -5.38
CA ASN A 49 2.49 -17.30 -6.41
C ASN A 49 2.41 -15.77 -6.41
N ALA A 50 3.05 -15.10 -5.45
CA ALA A 50 3.15 -13.66 -5.39
C ALA A 50 4.45 -13.23 -6.06
N PHE A 51 4.37 -12.34 -7.04
CA PHE A 51 5.49 -11.98 -7.89
C PHE A 51 5.66 -10.47 -7.98
N GLU A 52 6.91 -10.00 -7.90
CA GLU A 52 7.23 -8.58 -8.11
C GLU A 52 6.76 -8.07 -9.47
N ASP A 53 6.74 -8.96 -10.45
CA ASP A 53 6.25 -8.77 -11.81
C ASP A 53 4.82 -8.22 -11.84
N ASP A 54 3.99 -8.61 -10.86
CA ASP A 54 2.59 -8.20 -10.75
C ASP A 54 2.47 -6.69 -10.43
N PHE A 55 3.53 -6.07 -9.88
CA PHE A 55 3.61 -4.65 -9.53
C PHE A 55 4.46 -3.82 -10.50
N LYS A 56 5.48 -4.44 -11.10
CA LYS A 56 6.41 -3.74 -12.00
C LYS A 56 5.65 -3.24 -13.24
N ALA A 57 5.91 -2.00 -13.63
CA ALA A 57 5.33 -1.45 -14.85
C ALA A 57 5.77 -2.27 -16.08
N ASN A 58 4.93 -2.35 -17.10
CA ASN A 58 5.25 -3.09 -18.33
C ASN A 58 6.52 -2.58 -19.02
N ALA A 59 6.77 -1.26 -18.97
CA ALA A 59 7.99 -0.66 -19.49
C ALA A 59 9.26 -1.05 -18.69
N ARG A 60 9.09 -1.60 -17.49
CA ARG A 60 10.13 -2.13 -16.59
C ARG A 60 10.24 -3.65 -16.64
N GLY A 61 9.53 -4.30 -17.56
CA GLY A 61 9.54 -5.76 -17.71
C GLY A 61 8.51 -6.49 -16.86
N GLY A 62 7.64 -5.75 -16.15
CA GLY A 62 6.54 -6.32 -15.37
C GLY A 62 5.23 -6.49 -16.14
N HIS A 63 4.17 -6.82 -15.40
CA HIS A 63 2.81 -7.02 -15.90
C HIS A 63 1.76 -6.34 -14.99
N ALA A 64 2.08 -5.15 -14.46
CA ALA A 64 1.15 -4.37 -13.65
C ALA A 64 -0.23 -4.19 -14.30
N ASP A 65 -0.29 -4.00 -15.63
CA ASP A 65 -1.53 -3.88 -16.40
C ASP A 65 -2.45 -5.13 -16.34
N GLN A 66 -1.92 -6.30 -15.98
CA GLN A 66 -2.69 -7.54 -15.85
C GLN A 66 -3.13 -7.81 -14.41
N TRP A 67 -2.53 -7.14 -13.44
CA TRP A 67 -2.69 -7.45 -12.02
C TRP A 67 -3.02 -6.21 -11.21
N VAL A 68 -2.02 -5.47 -10.70
CA VAL A 68 -2.28 -4.38 -9.75
C VAL A 68 -3.13 -3.27 -10.36
N GLU A 69 -2.99 -2.96 -11.64
CA GLU A 69 -3.78 -1.94 -12.35
C GLU A 69 -5.22 -2.38 -12.66
N GLN A 70 -5.61 -3.62 -12.32
CA GLN A 70 -6.97 -4.14 -12.49
C GLN A 70 -7.81 -4.07 -11.20
N ALA A 71 -7.22 -3.57 -10.10
CA ALA A 71 -7.88 -3.42 -8.82
C ALA A 71 -7.81 -1.96 -8.37
N ASP A 72 -8.90 -1.47 -7.76
CA ASP A 72 -8.99 -0.14 -7.16
C ASP A 72 -8.07 0.02 -5.94
N ILE A 73 -7.96 -1.05 -5.14
CA ILE A 73 -7.07 -1.10 -3.98
C ILE A 73 -6.26 -2.40 -3.94
N VAL A 74 -4.95 -2.26 -3.72
CA VAL A 74 -4.03 -3.37 -3.54
C VAL A 74 -3.36 -3.28 -2.18
N TYR A 75 -3.27 -4.42 -1.49
CA TYR A 75 -2.57 -4.55 -0.22
C TYR A 75 -1.48 -5.62 -0.31
N PHE A 76 -0.24 -5.22 -0.05
CA PHE A 76 0.90 -6.12 0.02
C PHE A 76 1.49 -6.11 1.43
N THR A 77 1.94 -7.27 1.90
CA THR A 77 2.57 -7.43 3.22
C THR A 77 3.78 -8.35 3.15
N GLY A 78 4.89 -7.89 3.73
CA GLY A 78 6.18 -8.58 3.67
C GLY A 78 7.38 -7.73 4.11
N HIS A 79 8.57 -8.08 3.61
CA HIS A 79 9.79 -7.31 3.89
C HIS A 79 9.81 -6.03 3.06
N GLY A 80 10.35 -4.98 3.68
CA GLY A 80 10.61 -3.70 3.04
C GLY A 80 11.92 -3.09 3.50
N SER A 81 12.40 -2.15 2.71
CA SER A 81 13.48 -1.26 3.07
C SER A 81 13.29 0.07 2.35
N PRO A 82 14.14 1.07 2.61
CA PRO A 82 14.12 2.29 1.81
C PRO A 82 14.47 2.06 0.34
N SER A 83 14.95 0.87 -0.07
CA SER A 83 15.15 0.58 -1.49
C SER A 83 13.93 0.01 -2.20
N GLY A 84 12.90 -0.44 -1.46
CA GLY A 84 11.71 -1.08 -2.01
C GLY A 84 11.17 -2.21 -1.14
N PHE A 85 10.30 -3.04 -1.71
CA PHE A 85 9.71 -4.19 -1.03
C PHE A 85 10.04 -5.50 -1.76
N TYR A 86 10.09 -6.59 -1.00
CA TYR A 86 10.77 -7.80 -1.41
C TYR A 86 9.83 -8.97 -1.62
N PHE A 87 10.22 -9.82 -2.56
CA PHE A 87 9.54 -11.04 -2.90
C PHE A 87 10.39 -12.26 -2.55
N ARG A 88 9.74 -13.41 -2.58
CA ARG A 88 10.27 -14.69 -2.09
C ARG A 88 11.63 -15.08 -2.68
N SER A 89 11.85 -14.84 -3.97
CA SER A 89 13.01 -15.34 -4.70
C SER A 89 13.39 -14.47 -5.87
N ASP A 90 14.65 -14.60 -6.31
CA ASP A 90 15.23 -13.98 -7.50
C ASP A 90 14.81 -14.68 -8.82
N VAL A 91 13.64 -15.31 -8.81
CA VAL A 91 13.03 -15.99 -9.94
C VAL A 91 11.53 -15.71 -9.91
N PRO A 92 10.93 -15.20 -11.00
CA PRO A 92 11.53 -15.01 -12.33
C PRO A 92 12.43 -13.76 -12.50
N ASP A 93 12.43 -12.83 -11.54
CA ASP A 93 13.18 -11.57 -11.61
C ASP A 93 13.89 -11.29 -10.26
N ASP A 94 14.48 -10.11 -10.04
CA ASP A 94 15.45 -9.81 -8.97
C ASP A 94 14.93 -9.69 -7.51
N SER A 95 13.74 -10.21 -7.23
CA SER A 95 13.11 -10.35 -5.91
C SER A 95 12.75 -9.06 -5.19
N GLN A 96 12.69 -7.94 -5.90
CA GLN A 96 12.42 -6.63 -5.36
C GLN A 96 11.70 -5.72 -6.35
N VAL A 97 10.59 -5.12 -5.90
CA VAL A 97 10.09 -3.89 -6.51
C VAL A 97 10.84 -2.70 -5.94
N ARG A 98 11.56 -1.97 -6.80
CA ARG A 98 12.46 -0.89 -6.42
C ARG A 98 11.84 0.49 -6.58
N GLY A 99 12.18 1.37 -5.63
CA GLY A 99 12.06 2.83 -5.83
C GLY A 99 13.10 3.35 -6.82
N ASP A 100 13.03 4.64 -7.14
CA ASP A 100 14.03 5.31 -7.98
C ASP A 100 15.27 5.74 -7.17
N PHE A 101 16.47 5.52 -7.71
CA PHE A 101 17.74 5.82 -7.04
C PHE A 101 18.76 6.58 -7.88
N THR A 102 18.44 6.97 -9.11
CA THR A 102 19.41 7.59 -10.02
C THR A 102 19.20 9.11 -10.12
N SER A 103 20.13 9.93 -9.60
CA SER A 103 20.02 11.40 -9.50
C SER A 103 20.34 12.10 -10.82
N THR A 104 19.68 11.73 -11.90
CA THR A 104 19.74 12.57 -13.08
C THR A 104 18.36 13.06 -13.43
N SER A 105 18.27 14.15 -14.16
CA SER A 105 17.01 14.67 -14.74
C SER A 105 16.31 13.66 -15.69
N ALA A 106 16.85 12.45 -15.78
CA ALA A 106 16.42 11.29 -16.54
C ALA A 106 16.57 9.97 -15.74
N GLY A 107 16.77 10.05 -14.41
CA GLY A 107 16.72 8.88 -13.54
C GLY A 107 15.27 8.50 -13.36
N ASP A 108 14.93 7.42 -14.04
CA ASP A 108 13.61 6.84 -14.22
C ASP A 108 13.93 5.35 -14.16
N ASP A 109 14.42 4.88 -13.00
CA ASP A 109 14.87 3.49 -12.78
C ASP A 109 14.04 2.75 -11.73
N GLY A 110 13.16 3.47 -11.02
CA GLY A 110 12.13 2.84 -10.19
C GLY A 110 11.20 1.95 -11.02
N ASP A 111 10.62 0.95 -10.37
CA ASP A 111 9.87 -0.12 -11.03
C ASP A 111 8.38 0.18 -11.24
N LEU A 112 7.79 0.97 -10.35
CA LEU A 112 6.36 1.25 -10.33
C LEU A 112 6.00 2.39 -11.27
N ARG A 113 4.96 2.25 -12.10
CA ARG A 113 4.30 3.36 -12.82
C ARG A 113 2.80 3.09 -12.76
N LEU A 114 2.15 3.60 -11.72
CA LEU A 114 0.85 3.10 -11.27
C LEU A 114 -0.29 4.12 -11.38
N GLY A 115 -1.50 3.57 -11.48
CA GLY A 115 -2.80 4.25 -11.51
C GLY A 115 -3.14 4.89 -12.85
N HIS A 116 -2.64 4.32 -13.94
CA HIS A 116 -3.12 4.66 -15.28
C HIS A 116 -4.26 3.72 -15.74
N GLY A 117 -4.45 2.60 -15.04
CA GLY A 117 -5.61 1.72 -15.07
C GLY A 117 -6.57 2.06 -13.93
N ASP A 118 -6.98 1.06 -13.14
CA ASP A 118 -7.98 1.23 -12.09
C ASP A 118 -7.38 1.48 -10.70
N LEU A 119 -6.05 1.31 -10.51
CA LEU A 119 -5.43 1.38 -9.18
C LEU A 119 -5.35 2.78 -8.59
N GLU A 120 -6.11 3.03 -7.53
CA GLU A 120 -6.03 4.29 -6.79
C GLU A 120 -5.15 4.18 -5.53
N TRP A 121 -5.21 3.06 -4.80
CA TRP A 121 -4.52 2.95 -3.50
C TRP A 121 -3.66 1.69 -3.38
N LEU A 122 -2.38 1.89 -3.08
CA LEU A 122 -1.43 0.80 -2.79
C LEU A 122 -1.00 0.86 -1.32
N GLY A 123 -1.51 -0.08 -0.52
CA GLY A 123 -1.08 -0.29 0.86
C GLY A 123 0.06 -1.30 0.94
N LEU A 124 1.18 -0.90 1.54
CA LEU A 124 2.36 -1.75 1.74
C LEU A 124 2.66 -1.86 3.25
N GLU A 125 2.24 -2.96 3.88
CA GLU A 125 2.68 -3.33 5.22
C GLU A 125 4.09 -3.91 5.11
N VAL A 126 5.05 -2.99 5.02
CA VAL A 126 6.46 -3.31 4.85
C VAL A 126 7.30 -2.25 5.55
N CYS A 127 8.49 -2.64 6.01
CA CYS A 127 9.37 -1.77 6.77
C CYS A 127 10.00 -0.64 5.92
N ASN A 128 10.06 0.58 6.46
CA ASN A 128 10.89 1.72 5.99
C ASN A 128 10.70 2.19 4.53
N THR A 129 9.73 1.66 3.78
CA THR A 129 9.54 1.99 2.37
C THR A 129 9.28 3.48 2.15
N LEU A 130 8.53 4.12 3.06
CA LEU A 130 8.26 5.57 3.02
C LEU A 130 9.13 6.38 4.00
N GLN A 131 10.33 5.87 4.34
CA GLN A 131 11.30 6.64 5.14
C GLN A 131 11.61 8.00 4.51
N MET A 132 11.48 9.10 5.26
CA MET A 132 11.65 10.45 4.69
C MET A 132 12.99 10.63 3.97
N ASP A 133 14.10 10.31 4.63
CA ASP A 133 15.46 10.45 4.09
C ASP A 133 16.21 9.11 4.24
N ALA A 134 16.79 8.62 3.15
CA ALA A 134 17.59 7.39 3.14
C ALA A 134 18.91 7.58 2.38
N PHE A 135 20.02 7.14 2.95
CA PHE A 135 21.30 7.09 2.25
C PHE A 135 21.38 5.84 1.38
N GLN A 136 21.25 6.01 0.07
CA GLN A 136 21.23 4.94 -0.93
C GLN A 136 22.23 5.24 -2.04
N GLN A 137 23.01 4.23 -2.43
CA GLN A 137 23.96 4.30 -3.55
C GLN A 137 24.94 5.50 -3.49
N GLY A 138 25.34 5.93 -2.28
CA GLY A 138 26.29 7.03 -2.09
C GLY A 138 25.66 8.43 -2.05
N ALA A 139 24.33 8.54 -2.10
CA ALA A 139 23.61 9.81 -2.00
C ALA A 139 22.47 9.72 -0.97
N ASN A 140 22.12 10.85 -0.36
CA ASN A 140 20.85 10.96 0.36
C ASN A 140 19.72 11.11 -0.65
N ARG A 141 18.65 10.33 -0.46
CA ARG A 141 17.43 10.32 -1.25
C ARG A 141 16.26 10.52 -0.34
N ASP A 142 15.44 11.52 -0.63
CA ASP A 142 14.21 11.66 0.11
C ASP A 142 13.12 10.71 -0.45
N VAL A 143 11.97 10.64 0.21
CA VAL A 143 10.85 9.79 -0.21
C VAL A 143 10.29 10.20 -1.58
N PHE A 144 10.40 11.48 -1.96
CA PHE A 144 9.90 11.98 -3.23
C PHE A 144 10.83 11.57 -4.37
N ASP A 145 12.15 11.66 -4.17
CA ASP A 145 13.15 11.14 -5.11
C ASP A 145 12.87 9.67 -5.44
N ARG A 146 12.45 8.87 -4.44
CA ARG A 146 12.28 7.42 -4.58
C ARG A 146 10.96 7.00 -5.18
N TRP A 147 9.87 7.74 -4.92
CA TRP A 147 8.52 7.25 -5.20
C TRP A 147 7.65 8.19 -6.02
N ALA A 148 8.05 9.43 -6.29
CA ALA A 148 7.22 10.36 -7.06
C ALA A 148 6.86 9.80 -8.45
N ASP A 149 7.82 9.16 -9.12
CA ASP A 149 7.60 8.56 -10.45
C ASP A 149 6.68 7.34 -10.43
N ALA A 150 6.39 6.76 -9.25
CA ALA A 150 5.39 5.70 -9.12
C ALA A 150 3.96 6.17 -9.44
N PHE A 151 3.70 7.48 -9.42
CA PHE A 151 2.36 8.05 -9.55
C PHE A 151 2.09 8.52 -11.00
N GLU A 152 1.52 7.63 -11.82
CA GLU A 152 0.96 7.97 -13.14
C GLU A 152 -0.57 8.20 -13.13
N GLY A 153 -1.14 8.19 -11.93
CA GLY A 153 -2.56 8.40 -11.62
C GLY A 153 -2.95 7.73 -10.30
N LEU A 154 -2.01 7.02 -9.65
CA LEU A 154 -2.16 6.54 -8.27
C LEU A 154 -2.56 7.69 -7.33
N HIS A 155 -3.45 7.43 -6.38
CA HIS A 155 -3.87 8.42 -5.39
C HIS A 155 -2.94 8.41 -4.19
N ALA A 156 -2.68 7.24 -3.62
CA ALA A 156 -1.83 7.10 -2.43
C ALA A 156 -0.99 5.81 -2.43
N LEU A 157 0.24 5.97 -1.95
CA LEU A 157 1.12 4.90 -1.49
C LEU A 157 1.18 4.98 0.04
N LEU A 158 0.75 3.92 0.71
CA LEU A 158 0.67 3.86 2.17
C LEU A 158 1.69 2.85 2.69
N SER A 159 2.52 3.22 3.66
CA SER A 159 3.53 2.31 4.23
C SER A 159 4.07 2.82 5.56
N PHE A 160 5.26 2.37 5.97
CA PHE A 160 5.94 2.80 7.19
C PHE A 160 7.22 3.59 6.89
N THR A 161 7.56 4.52 7.78
CA THR A 161 8.85 5.24 7.79
C THR A 161 9.88 4.58 8.71
N THR A 162 9.45 3.63 9.54
CA THR A 162 10.32 2.79 10.38
C THR A 162 10.09 1.30 10.08
N THR A 163 10.81 0.43 10.80
CA THR A 163 10.48 -1.00 10.89
C THR A 163 9.08 -1.19 11.48
N SER A 164 8.23 -2.04 10.88
CA SER A 164 6.95 -2.54 11.42
C SER A 164 7.14 -3.93 12.03
N LEU A 165 6.17 -4.40 12.82
CA LEU A 165 6.14 -5.78 13.32
C LEU A 165 5.31 -6.69 12.40
N ASP A 166 5.78 -7.93 12.24
CA ASP A 166 5.05 -9.08 11.68
C ASP A 166 3.85 -9.42 12.59
N LEU A 167 2.64 -9.03 12.18
CA LEU A 167 1.40 -9.14 12.97
C LEU A 167 0.26 -9.68 12.10
N ALA A 168 -0.65 -10.46 12.68
CA ALA A 168 -1.71 -11.15 11.92
C ALA A 168 -2.97 -10.34 11.61
N ASN A 169 -3.09 -9.11 12.13
CA ASN A 169 -4.33 -8.32 12.10
C ASN A 169 -4.27 -6.91 11.44
N PRO A 170 -3.12 -6.31 11.07
CA PRO A 170 -3.08 -4.99 10.41
C PRO A 170 -4.06 -4.84 9.26
N GLY A 171 -4.05 -5.75 8.30
CA GLY A 171 -4.86 -5.72 7.09
C GLY A 171 -6.35 -5.80 7.39
N ARG A 172 -6.76 -6.66 8.31
CA ARG A 172 -8.16 -6.70 8.77
C ARG A 172 -8.57 -5.40 9.46
N ALA A 173 -7.69 -4.84 10.30
CA ALA A 173 -7.95 -3.56 10.95
C ALA A 173 -8.11 -2.46 9.90
N PHE A 174 -7.18 -2.35 8.95
CA PHE A 174 -7.23 -1.39 7.85
C PHE A 174 -8.52 -1.51 7.04
N ALA A 175 -8.82 -2.71 6.51
CA ALA A 175 -10.04 -2.97 5.75
C ALA A 175 -11.31 -2.60 6.53
N SER A 176 -11.39 -2.96 7.80
CA SER A 176 -12.56 -2.63 8.64
C SER A 176 -12.69 -1.13 8.94
N ALA A 177 -11.59 -0.38 8.90
CA ALA A 177 -11.64 1.07 9.03
C ALA A 177 -12.11 1.73 7.72
N LEU A 178 -11.73 1.16 6.57
CA LEU A 178 -12.20 1.61 5.25
C LEU A 178 -13.70 1.39 5.07
N ASP A 179 -14.22 0.18 5.36
CA ASP A 179 -15.64 -0.15 5.20
C ASP A 179 -16.54 0.36 6.35
N GLY A 180 -15.91 0.89 7.40
CA GLY A 180 -16.56 1.47 8.57
C GLY A 180 -17.01 0.47 9.64
N ARG A 181 -16.62 -0.80 9.56
CA ARG A 181 -16.97 -1.83 10.55
C ARG A 181 -15.94 -2.02 11.65
N TRP A 182 -14.90 -1.22 11.73
CA TRP A 182 -13.80 -1.37 12.71
C TRP A 182 -14.25 -1.56 14.16
N MET A 183 -15.32 -0.89 14.61
CA MET A 183 -15.90 -1.13 15.94
C MET A 183 -16.49 -2.53 16.12
N THR A 184 -17.10 -3.08 15.08
CA THR A 184 -17.61 -4.46 15.07
C THR A 184 -16.47 -5.45 14.90
N ALA A 185 -15.59 -5.24 13.94
CA ALA A 185 -14.52 -6.16 13.58
C ALA A 185 -13.47 -6.29 14.71
N MET A 186 -13.08 -5.17 15.33
CA MET A 186 -12.01 -5.14 16.32
C MET A 186 -12.49 -5.15 17.77
N TYR A 187 -13.67 -4.59 18.06
CA TYR A 187 -14.20 -4.50 19.43
C TYR A 187 -15.44 -5.36 19.69
N GLY A 188 -15.95 -6.06 18.67
CA GLY A 188 -17.12 -6.94 18.80
C GLY A 188 -18.43 -6.20 19.05
N ILE A 189 -18.49 -4.89 18.81
CA ILE A 189 -19.72 -4.10 19.01
C ILE A 189 -20.67 -4.40 17.85
N PRO A 190 -21.89 -4.92 18.08
CA PRO A 190 -22.80 -5.27 16.99
C PRO A 190 -23.15 -4.09 16.09
N GLU A 191 -23.01 -4.27 14.77
CA GLU A 191 -23.23 -3.22 13.75
C GLU A 191 -24.62 -2.56 13.87
N PHE A 192 -25.66 -3.30 14.26
CA PHE A 192 -27.01 -2.75 14.44
C PHE A 192 -27.15 -1.72 15.58
N LEU A 193 -26.17 -1.62 16.48
CA LEU A 193 -26.17 -0.64 17.58
C LEU A 193 -25.52 0.68 17.22
N ILE A 194 -24.55 0.67 16.31
CA ILE A 194 -23.66 1.82 16.02
C ILE A 194 -23.68 2.22 14.54
N GLY A 195 -24.00 1.31 13.63
CA GLY A 195 -23.86 1.51 12.20
C GLY A 195 -22.40 1.42 11.73
N ARG A 196 -22.18 1.75 10.46
CA ARG A 196 -20.85 1.85 9.84
C ARG A 196 -20.32 3.27 9.92
N HIS A 197 -19.02 3.40 10.18
CA HIS A 197 -18.30 4.66 10.27
C HIS A 197 -17.01 4.60 9.45
N PRO A 198 -17.12 4.64 8.10
CA PRO A 198 -15.96 4.55 7.24
C PRO A 198 -15.02 5.72 7.48
N MET A 199 -13.73 5.46 7.37
CA MET A 199 -12.66 6.46 7.45
C MET A 199 -12.14 6.76 6.05
N ARG A 200 -11.47 7.92 5.91
CA ARG A 200 -10.68 8.19 4.71
C ARG A 200 -9.55 7.17 4.62
N VAL A 201 -9.06 6.85 3.42
CA VAL A 201 -8.01 5.85 3.21
C VAL A 201 -6.76 6.18 4.04
N VAL A 202 -6.35 7.45 4.04
CA VAL A 202 -5.23 7.94 4.85
C VAL A 202 -5.47 7.78 6.35
N ASP A 203 -6.67 8.15 6.83
CA ASP A 203 -7.05 8.06 8.25
C ASP A 203 -7.13 6.59 8.70
N ALA A 204 -7.67 5.70 7.86
CA ALA A 204 -7.76 4.26 8.10
C ALA A 204 -6.38 3.61 8.24
N TRP A 205 -5.41 4.00 7.40
CA TRP A 205 -4.05 3.49 7.48
C TRP A 205 -3.35 3.89 8.78
N PHE A 206 -3.49 5.16 9.16
CA PHE A 206 -2.95 5.66 10.43
C PHE A 206 -3.62 5.06 11.65
N TRP A 207 -4.94 4.91 11.62
CA TRP A 207 -5.66 4.21 12.67
C TRP A 207 -5.23 2.74 12.78
N MET A 208 -5.03 2.05 11.67
CA MET A 208 -4.52 0.68 11.67
C MET A 208 -3.16 0.62 12.36
N ALA A 209 -2.22 1.48 11.97
CA ALA A 209 -0.88 1.50 12.55
C ALA A 209 -0.96 1.77 14.06
N GLU A 210 -1.74 2.77 14.49
CA GLU A 210 -1.95 3.08 15.90
C GLU A 210 -2.56 1.91 16.69
N PHE A 211 -3.49 1.18 16.07
CA PHE A 211 -4.21 0.09 16.69
C PHE A 211 -3.38 -1.19 16.83
N THR A 212 -2.53 -1.50 15.85
CA THR A 212 -1.82 -2.79 15.78
C THR A 212 -0.33 -2.68 16.13
N GLN A 213 0.33 -1.60 15.75
CA GLN A 213 1.78 -1.46 15.89
C GLN A 213 2.16 -0.81 17.23
N PRO A 214 3.35 -1.08 17.77
CA PRO A 214 3.81 -0.45 19.01
C PRO A 214 4.17 1.02 18.78
N SER A 215 4.21 1.79 19.86
CA SER A 215 4.36 3.26 19.84
C SER A 215 5.67 3.83 19.26
N TRP A 216 6.59 2.99 18.81
CA TRP A 216 7.85 3.40 18.16
C TRP A 216 7.83 3.16 16.65
N VAL A 217 6.81 2.46 16.16
CA VAL A 217 6.57 2.33 14.72
C VAL A 217 5.98 3.65 14.25
N GLU A 218 6.40 4.12 13.09
CA GLU A 218 5.89 5.33 12.47
C GLU A 218 5.36 4.97 11.09
N SER A 219 4.10 5.30 10.88
CA SER A 219 3.39 5.08 9.62
C SER A 219 3.40 6.37 8.78
N ALA A 220 3.44 6.21 7.47
CA ALA A 220 3.46 7.32 6.52
C ALA A 220 2.58 7.04 5.30
N VAL A 221 2.12 8.13 4.68
CA VAL A 221 1.40 8.10 3.41
C VAL A 221 1.99 9.15 2.48
N LEU A 222 2.33 8.73 1.27
CA LEU A 222 2.66 9.60 0.15
C LEU A 222 1.44 9.64 -0.78
N TYR A 223 0.87 10.82 -1.00
CA TYR A 223 -0.26 10.96 -1.92
C TYR A 223 -0.05 12.11 -2.90
N ALA A 224 -0.57 11.93 -4.12
CA ALA A 224 -0.37 12.85 -5.24
C ALA A 224 -1.63 13.65 -5.53
N ASN A 225 -1.48 14.93 -5.84
CA ASN A 225 -2.58 15.78 -6.28
C ASN A 225 -2.18 16.60 -7.50
N SER A 226 -3.13 16.83 -8.40
CA SER A 226 -3.01 17.77 -9.51
C SER A 226 -4.16 18.78 -9.47
N ALA A 227 -4.18 19.74 -10.40
CA ALA A 227 -5.19 20.79 -10.42
C ALA A 227 -6.62 20.22 -10.44
N GLY A 228 -7.35 20.38 -9.33
CA GLY A 228 -8.73 19.92 -9.19
C GLY A 228 -8.90 18.59 -8.46
N THR A 229 -7.82 17.94 -8.01
CA THR A 229 -7.88 16.68 -7.24
C THR A 229 -7.73 16.93 -5.74
N ASN A 230 -8.18 15.98 -4.93
CA ASN A 230 -8.00 15.97 -3.48
C ASN A 230 -7.91 14.53 -2.93
N THR A 231 -6.90 13.78 -3.39
CA THR A 231 -6.70 12.35 -3.07
C THR A 231 -6.50 12.08 -1.57
N GLY A 232 -5.98 13.05 -0.81
CA GLY A 232 -5.87 12.94 0.65
C GLY A 232 -7.21 12.96 1.39
N ALA A 233 -8.31 13.29 0.69
CA ALA A 233 -9.66 13.26 1.23
C ALA A 233 -10.46 12.00 0.84
N ASP A 234 -9.82 11.06 0.13
CA ASP A 234 -10.48 9.88 -0.39
C ASP A 234 -10.99 8.96 0.71
N PHE A 235 -12.19 8.45 0.49
CA PHE A 235 -12.69 7.24 1.10
C PHE A 235 -12.50 6.08 0.12
N LEU A 236 -12.63 4.85 0.60
CA LEU A 236 -12.84 3.73 -0.31
C LEU A 236 -14.12 3.97 -1.13
N HIS A 237 -14.16 3.45 -2.36
CA HIS A 237 -15.34 3.52 -3.21
C HIS A 237 -16.61 3.10 -2.46
N ASP A 238 -17.73 3.78 -2.74
CA ASP A 238 -19.03 3.66 -2.05
C ASP A 238 -19.11 4.17 -0.60
N HIS A 239 -18.00 4.59 0.02
CA HIS A 239 -17.99 5.05 1.42
C HIS A 239 -17.82 6.56 1.60
N GLY A 240 -17.62 7.31 0.52
CA GLY A 240 -17.50 8.76 0.59
C GLY A 240 -17.02 9.40 -0.70
N PHE A 241 -16.32 10.52 -0.54
CA PHE A 241 -15.68 11.21 -1.66
C PHE A 241 -14.50 10.38 -2.19
N VAL A 242 -14.37 10.28 -3.50
CA VAL A 242 -13.17 9.80 -4.20
C VAL A 242 -12.77 10.87 -5.20
N SER A 243 -11.52 11.30 -5.13
CA SER A 243 -10.94 12.25 -6.07
C SER A 243 -10.91 11.67 -7.49
N SER A 244 -10.85 12.53 -8.50
CA SER A 244 -10.37 12.09 -9.81
C SER A 244 -8.86 11.88 -9.78
N ASP A 245 -8.37 11.09 -10.72
CA ASP A 245 -6.95 10.74 -10.84
C ASP A 245 -6.06 11.97 -11.00
N PRO A 246 -4.95 12.07 -10.26
CA PRO A 246 -3.93 13.08 -10.49
C PRO A 246 -3.19 12.89 -11.82
N HIS A 247 -2.89 14.00 -12.50
CA HIS A 247 -2.17 13.95 -13.78
C HIS A 247 -0.67 13.72 -13.62
N ARG A 248 -0.13 12.74 -14.34
CA ARG A 248 1.31 12.50 -14.50
C ARG A 248 2.08 13.79 -14.82
N GLY A 249 3.17 14.03 -14.09
CA GLY A 249 4.07 15.18 -14.31
C GLY A 249 3.49 16.56 -13.94
N GLY A 250 2.23 16.61 -13.51
CA GLY A 250 1.57 17.81 -12.97
C GLY A 250 1.25 17.69 -11.47
N SER A 251 1.64 16.59 -10.84
CA SER A 251 1.34 16.31 -9.45
C SER A 251 2.22 17.10 -8.49
N TRP A 252 1.63 17.63 -7.42
CA TRP A 252 2.33 17.93 -6.18
C TRP A 252 2.07 16.80 -5.19
N PHE A 253 3.11 16.45 -4.46
CA PHE A 253 3.08 15.37 -3.49
C PHE A 253 2.93 15.91 -2.09
N SER A 254 2.22 15.17 -1.25
CA SER A 254 2.18 15.38 0.19
C SER A 254 2.62 14.10 0.87
N TRP A 255 3.65 14.24 1.69
CA TRP A 255 4.09 13.19 2.59
C TRP A 255 3.62 13.54 3.99
N THR A 256 2.78 12.68 4.57
CA THR A 256 2.27 12.82 5.93
C THR A 256 2.63 11.60 6.72
N TRP A 257 2.97 11.79 8.00
CA TRP A 257 3.32 10.72 8.90
C TRP A 257 2.73 10.99 10.29
N ILE A 258 2.47 9.92 11.02
CA ILE A 258 2.16 10.01 12.44
C ILE A 258 3.33 9.41 13.24
N PRO A 259 4.01 10.20 14.09
CA PRO A 259 4.65 9.59 15.24
C PRO A 259 3.51 9.07 16.12
N HIS A 260 3.54 7.81 16.56
CA HIS A 260 2.54 7.35 17.54
C HIS A 260 2.53 8.34 18.71
N ALA A 261 1.41 9.04 18.88
CA ALA A 261 1.25 9.99 19.96
C ALA A 261 1.05 9.21 21.26
N CYS A 262 1.93 9.43 22.24
CA CYS A 262 1.78 8.93 23.61
C CYS A 262 0.52 9.49 24.30
#